data_AF-A0A562R9S5-F1
#
_entry.id   AF-A0A562R9S5-F1
#
_cell.length_a   1.000
_cell.length_b   1.000
_cell.length_c   1.000
_cell.angle_alpha   90.00
_cell.angle_beta   90.00
_cell.angle_gamma   90.00
#
_symmetry.space_group_name_H-M   'P 1'
#
loop_
_entity.id
_entity.type
_entity.pdbx_description
1 polymer ?
#
loop_
_entity_poly.entity_id
_entity_poly.type
_entity_poly.pdbx_seq_one_letter_code
_entity_poly.pdbx_strand_id
1 'polypeptide(L)'
;MLSDFMDTIVSRGAEALLPHNLPDIWLDPVFRAATRFLRHASGNSPAEAGENPMDLFEDMDGSLFLAAITEIIQSRYDYPAHFQMETLPEEILSESIACYAMYAALEKIHRQHGIGYPHPDPDTLLEPETIREIEEGNPKLSELLHDTFSMAEEK
;
A
#
# COMPACT_ATOMS: atom_id res chain seq x y z
N MET A 1 16.83 6.34 -6.55
CA MET A 1 15.73 5.98 -5.65
C MET A 1 15.02 4.72 -6.13
N LEU A 2 14.30 4.72 -7.25
CA LEU A 2 13.64 3.49 -7.75
C LEU A 2 14.65 2.35 -8.02
N SER A 3 15.75 2.60 -8.73
CA SER A 3 16.80 1.58 -8.94
C SER A 3 17.34 1.04 -7.62
N ASP A 4 17.60 1.93 -6.65
CA ASP A 4 18.10 1.52 -5.34
C ASP A 4 17.05 0.68 -4.59
N PHE A 5 15.76 1.01 -4.69
CA PHE A 5 14.68 0.23 -4.11
C PHE A 5 14.59 -1.17 -4.74
N MET A 6 14.69 -1.25 -6.08
CA MET A 6 14.73 -2.52 -6.79
C MET A 6 15.91 -3.39 -6.33
N ASP A 7 17.11 -2.79 -6.26
CA ASP A 7 18.33 -3.51 -5.89
C ASP A 7 18.39 -3.89 -4.41
N THR A 8 17.82 -3.06 -3.53
CA THR A 8 17.96 -3.25 -2.06
C THR A 8 16.80 -3.97 -1.41
N ILE A 9 15.58 -3.80 -1.91
CA ILE A 9 14.37 -4.37 -1.33
C ILE A 9 13.78 -5.44 -2.25
N VAL A 10 13.43 -5.08 -3.49
CA VAL A 10 12.74 -6.02 -4.42
C VAL A 10 13.59 -7.27 -4.69
N SER A 11 14.90 -7.12 -4.84
CA SER A 11 15.83 -8.25 -5.03
C SER A 11 15.83 -9.29 -3.89
N ARG A 12 15.25 -8.96 -2.73
CA ARG A 12 15.12 -9.85 -1.56
C ARG A 12 13.79 -10.61 -1.55
N GLY A 13 12.92 -10.39 -2.53
CA GLY A 13 11.63 -11.06 -2.70
C GLY A 13 10.46 -10.38 -1.97
N ALA A 14 9.27 -10.92 -2.18
CA ALA A 14 8.00 -10.33 -1.71
C ALA A 14 7.91 -10.11 -0.19
N GLU A 15 8.54 -10.96 0.63
CA GLU A 15 8.56 -10.76 2.08
C GLU A 15 9.22 -9.45 2.49
N ALA A 16 10.25 -9.00 1.75
CA ALA A 16 10.94 -7.74 2.05
C ALA A 16 10.08 -6.51 1.73
N LEU A 17 9.03 -6.69 0.94
CA LEU A 17 8.10 -5.64 0.52
C LEU A 17 6.86 -5.55 1.41
N LEU A 18 6.72 -6.40 2.42
CA LEU A 18 5.67 -6.25 3.41
C LEU A 18 5.86 -4.92 4.15
N PRO A 19 4.80 -4.12 4.39
CA PRO A 19 4.94 -2.80 5.00
C PRO A 19 5.73 -2.78 6.31
N HIS A 20 5.53 -3.77 7.19
CA HIS A 20 6.25 -3.90 8.46
C HIS A 20 7.74 -4.25 8.32
N ASN A 21 8.16 -4.76 7.15
CA ASN A 21 9.57 -5.05 6.84
C ASN A 21 10.27 -3.88 6.15
N LEU A 22 9.54 -2.87 5.67
CA LEU A 22 10.12 -1.71 5.00
C LEU A 22 10.76 -0.74 6.01
N PRO A 23 12.06 -0.41 5.90
CA PRO A 23 12.66 0.72 6.59
C PRO A 23 11.96 2.04 6.28
N ASP A 24 12.00 3.03 7.18
CA ASP A 24 11.28 4.30 7.00
C ASP A 24 11.62 5.03 5.69
N ILE A 25 12.87 4.94 5.22
CA ILE A 25 13.28 5.54 3.93
C ILE A 25 12.47 5.02 2.73
N TRP A 26 11.93 3.81 2.83
CA TRP A 26 11.09 3.18 1.80
C TRP A 26 9.61 3.19 2.18
N LEU A 27 9.29 3.02 3.46
CA LEU A 27 7.91 3.06 3.94
C LEU A 27 7.29 4.45 3.80
N ASP A 28 8.04 5.53 4.06
CA ASP A 28 7.53 6.91 3.94
C ASP A 28 6.99 7.23 2.53
N PRO A 29 7.74 7.04 1.43
CA PRO A 29 7.21 7.28 0.09
C PRO A 29 6.07 6.34 -0.28
N VAL A 30 6.17 5.05 0.07
CA VAL A 30 5.10 4.06 -0.14
C VAL A 30 3.82 4.49 0.59
N PHE A 31 3.93 4.96 1.83
CA PHE A 31 2.81 5.45 2.62
C PHE A 31 2.19 6.71 2.02
N ARG A 32 2.99 7.67 1.51
CA ARG A 32 2.43 8.86 0.84
C ARG A 32 1.61 8.48 -0.40
N ALA A 33 2.09 7.53 -1.21
CA ALA A 33 1.31 7.00 -2.33
C ALA A 33 0.03 6.30 -1.85
N ALA A 34 0.12 5.46 -0.82
CA ALA A 34 -1.02 4.79 -0.19
C ALA A 34 -2.09 5.79 0.29
N THR A 35 -1.69 6.84 1.00
CA THR A 35 -2.61 7.87 1.52
C THR A 35 -3.32 8.62 0.39
N ARG A 36 -2.62 8.95 -0.71
CA ARG A 36 -3.24 9.58 -1.88
C ARG A 36 -4.30 8.67 -2.51
N PHE A 37 -3.96 7.38 -2.68
CA PHE A 37 -4.92 6.39 -3.19
C PHE A 37 -6.14 6.27 -2.28
N LEU A 38 -5.96 6.07 -0.97
CA LEU A 38 -7.07 5.89 -0.02
C LEU A 38 -7.98 7.12 0.04
N ARG A 39 -7.42 8.34 -0.06
CA ARG A 39 -8.22 9.58 -0.11
C ARG A 39 -9.03 9.70 -1.40
N HIS A 40 -8.43 9.30 -2.52
CA HIS A 40 -9.15 9.26 -3.80
C HIS A 40 -10.29 8.24 -3.73
N ALA A 41 -10.02 7.02 -3.24
CA ALA A 41 -11.01 5.96 -3.07
C ALA A 41 -12.13 6.35 -2.08
N SER A 42 -11.83 7.11 -1.03
CA SER A 42 -12.82 7.57 -0.06
C SER A 42 -13.64 8.80 -0.52
N GLY A 43 -13.40 9.33 -1.73
CA GLY A 43 -14.05 10.54 -2.23
C GLY A 43 -13.62 11.84 -1.53
N ASN A 44 -12.51 11.81 -0.78
CA ASN A 44 -11.95 12.97 -0.05
C ASN A 44 -10.80 13.65 -0.82
N SER A 45 -10.71 13.41 -2.12
CA SER A 45 -9.77 14.08 -3.02
C SER A 45 -10.51 15.17 -3.81
N PRO A 46 -9.89 16.35 -4.05
CA PRO A 46 -10.44 17.35 -4.98
C PRO A 46 -10.42 16.91 -6.45
N ALA A 47 -9.91 15.71 -6.75
CA ALA A 47 -9.90 15.09 -8.08
C ALA A 47 -11.32 14.78 -8.56
N GLU A 48 -11.62 15.23 -9.77
CA GLU A 48 -12.92 15.10 -10.44
C GLU A 48 -13.26 13.61 -10.65
N ALA A 49 -14.56 13.28 -10.53
CA ALA A 49 -15.06 11.96 -10.89
C ALA A 49 -14.72 11.66 -12.36
N GLY A 50 -13.65 10.89 -12.61
CA GLY A 50 -13.16 10.57 -13.96
C GLY A 50 -11.65 10.43 -14.12
N GLU A 51 -10.82 10.78 -13.12
CA GLU A 51 -9.38 10.49 -13.16
C GLU A 51 -9.11 8.99 -13.03
N ASN A 52 -8.16 8.46 -13.81
CA ASN A 52 -7.75 7.08 -13.71
C ASN A 52 -6.96 6.91 -12.40
N PRO A 53 -7.31 5.98 -11.49
CA PRO A 53 -6.56 5.77 -10.25
C PRO A 53 -5.07 5.51 -10.47
N MET A 54 -4.69 5.02 -11.65
CA MET A 54 -3.28 4.82 -12.01
C MET A 54 -2.50 6.12 -12.19
N ASP A 55 -3.17 7.23 -12.52
CA ASP A 55 -2.55 8.56 -12.66
C ASP A 55 -1.99 9.04 -11.31
N LEU A 56 -2.53 8.52 -10.18
CA LEU A 56 -2.02 8.81 -8.83
C LEU A 56 -0.61 8.25 -8.58
N PHE A 57 -0.13 7.37 -9.47
CA PHE A 57 1.14 6.67 -9.31
C PHE A 57 2.22 7.07 -10.32
N GLU A 58 2.02 8.14 -11.10
CA GLU A 58 2.99 8.60 -12.11
C GLU A 58 4.29 9.16 -11.50
N ASP A 59 4.29 9.50 -10.21
CA ASP A 59 5.46 10.01 -9.53
C ASP A 59 6.35 8.91 -8.91
N MET A 60 7.46 9.32 -8.30
CA MET A 60 8.42 8.40 -7.70
C MET A 60 7.82 7.57 -6.56
N ASP A 61 7.01 8.18 -5.70
CA ASP A 61 6.38 7.50 -4.57
C ASP A 61 5.40 6.44 -5.07
N GLY A 62 4.60 6.79 -6.08
CA GLY A 62 3.70 5.88 -6.77
C GLY A 62 4.43 4.74 -7.46
N SER A 63 5.55 5.01 -8.12
CA SER A 63 6.39 3.99 -8.75
C SER A 63 6.92 2.98 -7.73
N LEU A 64 7.38 3.43 -6.56
CA LEU A 64 7.83 2.55 -5.47
C LEU A 64 6.70 1.68 -4.93
N PHE A 65 5.53 2.30 -4.74
CA PHE A 65 4.31 1.64 -4.26
C PHE A 65 3.83 0.55 -5.25
N LEU A 66 3.75 0.87 -6.55
CA LEU A 66 3.37 -0.09 -7.58
C LEU A 66 4.41 -1.21 -7.75
N ALA A 67 5.70 -0.90 -7.66
CA ALA A 67 6.75 -1.91 -7.70
C ALA A 67 6.58 -2.95 -6.57
N ALA A 68 6.25 -2.49 -5.36
CA ALA A 68 6.01 -3.37 -4.23
C ALA A 68 4.81 -4.30 -4.45
N ILE A 69 3.67 -3.74 -4.88
CA ILE A 69 2.46 -4.51 -5.15
C ILE A 69 2.67 -5.51 -6.28
N THR A 70 3.32 -5.08 -7.37
CA THR A 70 3.57 -5.93 -8.54
C THR A 70 4.36 -7.18 -8.14
N GLU A 71 5.44 -7.01 -7.36
CA GLU A 71 6.25 -8.14 -6.90
C GLU A 71 5.48 -9.08 -5.97
N ILE A 72 4.65 -8.54 -5.07
CA ILE A 72 3.82 -9.36 -4.17
C ILE A 72 2.79 -10.16 -4.97
N ILE A 73 2.13 -9.54 -5.95
CA ILE A 73 1.19 -10.22 -6.85
C ILE A 73 1.92 -11.31 -7.65
N GLN A 74 3.08 -11.00 -8.23
CA GLN A 74 3.87 -11.97 -8.98
C GLN A 74 4.26 -13.18 -8.12
N SER A 75 4.68 -12.93 -6.87
CA SER A 75 4.99 -13.98 -5.90
C SER A 75 3.78 -14.82 -5.52
N ARG A 76 2.60 -14.21 -5.34
CA ARG A 76 1.39 -14.90 -4.87
C ARG A 76 0.77 -15.78 -5.96
N TYR A 77 0.73 -15.29 -7.19
CA TYR A 77 0.02 -15.94 -8.30
C TYR A 77 0.94 -16.71 -9.26
N ASP A 78 2.23 -16.83 -8.92
CA ASP A 78 3.27 -17.45 -9.75
C ASP A 78 3.25 -16.90 -11.18
N TYR A 79 3.02 -15.58 -11.30
CA TYR A 79 2.97 -14.95 -12.62
C TYR A 79 4.38 -14.88 -13.22
N PRO A 80 4.51 -14.97 -14.55
CA PRO A 80 5.82 -14.89 -15.19
C PRO A 80 6.50 -13.55 -14.93
N ALA A 81 7.83 -13.51 -14.96
CA ALA A 81 8.62 -12.27 -14.80
C ALA A 81 8.34 -11.17 -15.86
N HIS A 82 7.55 -11.46 -16.90
CA HIS A 82 7.05 -10.52 -17.91
C HIS A 82 5.58 -10.13 -17.70
N PHE A 83 5.05 -10.38 -16.51
CA PHE A 83 3.71 -10.02 -16.12
C PHE A 83 3.50 -8.51 -16.16
N GLN A 84 2.44 -8.11 -16.84
CA GLN A 84 2.00 -6.74 -16.98
C GLN A 84 0.80 -6.55 -16.05
N MET A 85 0.85 -5.57 -15.14
CA MET A 85 -0.27 -5.33 -14.22
C MET A 85 -1.58 -5.02 -14.95
N GLU A 86 -1.49 -4.46 -16.16
CA GLU A 86 -2.60 -4.17 -17.06
C GLU A 86 -3.34 -5.44 -17.53
N THR A 87 -2.77 -6.62 -17.30
CA THR A 87 -3.40 -7.91 -17.63
C THR A 87 -4.25 -8.47 -16.49
N LEU A 88 -4.18 -7.88 -15.29
CA LEU A 88 -5.07 -8.23 -14.19
C LEU A 88 -6.49 -7.71 -14.46
N PRO A 89 -7.52 -8.44 -14.02
CA PRO A 89 -8.84 -7.84 -13.84
C PRO A 89 -8.73 -6.59 -12.95
N GLU A 90 -9.36 -5.51 -13.39
CA GLU A 90 -9.34 -4.20 -12.71
C GLU A 90 -9.76 -4.32 -11.23
N GLU A 91 -10.74 -5.16 -10.95
CA GLU A 91 -11.23 -5.46 -9.60
C GLU A 91 -10.12 -6.03 -8.70
N ILE A 92 -9.36 -7.02 -9.20
CA ILE A 92 -8.26 -7.65 -8.45
C ILE A 92 -7.14 -6.64 -8.19
N LEU A 93 -6.82 -5.82 -9.20
CA LEU A 93 -5.79 -4.79 -9.07
C LEU A 93 -6.19 -3.72 -8.05
N SER A 94 -7.41 -3.20 -8.15
CA SER A 94 -7.95 -2.19 -7.24
C SER A 94 -8.01 -2.70 -5.80
N GLU A 95 -8.50 -3.93 -5.59
CA GLU A 95 -8.52 -4.57 -4.26
C GLU A 95 -7.12 -4.79 -3.71
N SER A 96 -6.17 -5.25 -4.53
CA SER A 96 -4.77 -5.46 -4.12
C SER A 96 -4.12 -4.13 -3.70
N ILE A 97 -4.35 -3.06 -4.47
CA ILE A 97 -3.87 -1.72 -4.17
C ILE A 97 -4.47 -1.22 -2.86
N ALA A 98 -5.79 -1.36 -2.68
CA ALA A 98 -6.47 -0.95 -1.46
C ALA A 98 -5.94 -1.71 -0.24
N CYS A 99 -5.74 -3.02 -0.37
CA CYS A 99 -5.24 -3.83 0.73
C CYS A 99 -3.84 -3.41 1.15
N TYR A 100 -2.92 -3.31 0.19
CA TYR A 100 -1.56 -2.89 0.44
C TYR A 100 -1.49 -1.47 1.03
N ALA A 101 -2.32 -0.54 0.50
CA ALA A 101 -2.40 0.82 1.02
C ALA A 101 -2.84 0.85 2.49
N MET A 102 -3.84 0.04 2.87
CA MET A 102 -4.29 -0.06 4.25
C MET A 102 -3.20 -0.60 5.17
N TYR A 103 -2.48 -1.65 4.78
CA TYR A 103 -1.38 -2.16 5.61
C TYR A 103 -0.20 -1.18 5.73
N ALA A 104 0.09 -0.39 4.69
CA ALA A 104 1.07 0.69 4.80
C ALA A 104 0.63 1.75 5.84
N ALA A 105 -0.67 2.07 5.87
CA ALA A 105 -1.23 2.99 6.85
C ALA A 105 -1.22 2.41 8.27
N LEU A 106 -1.61 1.14 8.44
CA LEU A 106 -1.58 0.45 9.73
C LEU A 106 -0.17 0.36 10.30
N GLU A 107 0.83 0.10 9.46
CA GLU A 107 2.23 0.10 9.88
C GLU A 107 2.69 1.51 10.31
N LYS A 108 2.23 2.58 9.63
CA LYS A 108 2.51 3.94 10.10
C LYS A 108 1.86 4.26 11.42
N ILE A 109 0.60 3.87 11.61
CA ILE A 109 -0.07 3.98 12.91
C ILE A 109 0.72 3.23 13.99
N HIS A 110 1.21 2.03 13.67
CA HIS A 110 2.04 1.24 14.58
C HIS A 110 3.31 2.00 14.98
N ARG A 111 4.09 2.51 14.02
CA ARG A 111 5.33 3.25 14.30
C ARG A 111 5.12 4.56 15.05
N GLN A 112 4.00 5.24 14.82
CA GLN A 112 3.72 6.54 15.43
C GLN A 112 3.06 6.43 16.81
N HIS A 113 2.09 5.52 16.96
CA HIS A 113 1.24 5.44 18.15
C HIS A 113 1.50 4.18 18.98
N GLY A 114 2.36 3.27 18.52
CA GLY A 114 2.65 2.01 19.20
C GLY A 114 1.50 1.00 19.18
N ILE A 115 0.50 1.20 18.31
CA ILE A 115 -0.67 0.34 18.20
C ILE A 115 -0.33 -0.81 17.25
N GLY A 116 -0.24 -2.03 17.78
CA GLY A 116 0.06 -3.22 16.98
C GLY A 116 -1.18 -3.77 16.28
N TYR A 117 -1.03 -4.12 15.01
CA TYR A 117 -2.01 -4.88 14.22
C TYR A 117 -1.38 -6.20 13.77
N PRO A 118 -2.19 -7.23 13.45
CA PRO A 118 -1.67 -8.45 12.83
C PRO A 118 -0.83 -8.11 11.60
N HIS A 119 0.39 -8.64 11.55
CA HIS A 119 1.24 -8.49 10.38
C HIS A 119 0.88 -9.57 9.36
N PRO A 120 0.52 -9.19 8.13
CA PRO A 120 0.22 -10.15 7.08
C PRO A 120 1.52 -10.75 6.53
N ASP A 121 1.43 -11.92 5.91
CA ASP A 121 2.48 -12.44 5.04
C ASP A 121 2.12 -12.15 3.56
N PRO A 122 2.96 -12.51 2.58
CA PRO A 122 2.65 -12.25 1.17
C PRO A 122 1.35 -12.90 0.68
N ASP A 123 0.91 -13.99 1.31
CA ASP A 123 -0.31 -14.72 0.94
C ASP A 123 -1.56 -14.01 1.48
N THR A 124 -1.49 -13.44 2.69
CA THR A 124 -2.65 -12.80 3.36
C THR A 124 -2.72 -11.29 3.20
N LEU A 125 -1.64 -10.62 2.75
CA LEU A 125 -1.57 -9.15 2.63
C LEU A 125 -2.62 -8.56 1.70
N LEU A 126 -2.98 -9.30 0.64
CA LEU A 126 -3.93 -8.85 -0.38
C LEU A 126 -5.32 -9.48 -0.17
N GLU A 127 -5.64 -9.94 1.04
CA GLU A 127 -6.95 -10.49 1.40
C GLU A 127 -7.82 -9.44 2.12
N PRO A 128 -8.92 -8.98 1.50
CA PRO A 128 -9.78 -7.94 2.07
C PRO A 128 -10.38 -8.31 3.42
N GLU A 129 -10.65 -9.59 3.67
CA GLU A 129 -11.24 -10.11 4.90
C GLU A 129 -10.42 -9.72 6.13
N THR A 130 -9.09 -9.77 6.03
CA THR A 130 -8.20 -9.45 7.15
C THR A 130 -8.28 -7.97 7.53
N ILE A 131 -8.44 -7.09 6.54
CA ILE A 131 -8.62 -5.64 6.79
C ILE A 131 -9.97 -5.39 7.44
N ARG A 132 -11.02 -6.04 6.94
CA ARG A 132 -12.36 -5.95 7.53
C ARG A 132 -12.37 -6.38 9.00
N GLU A 133 -11.66 -7.45 9.34
CA GLU A 133 -11.51 -7.91 10.74
C GLU A 133 -10.80 -6.87 11.62
N ILE A 134 -9.76 -6.21 11.10
CA ILE A 134 -9.05 -5.14 11.79
C ILE A 134 -9.96 -3.92 12.00
N GLU A 135 -10.74 -3.54 10.99
CA GLU A 135 -11.71 -2.45 11.06
C GLU A 135 -12.82 -2.72 12.08
N GLU A 136 -13.43 -3.90 12.03
CA GLU A 136 -14.49 -4.32 12.96
C GLU A 136 -13.98 -4.42 14.41
N GLY A 137 -12.73 -4.83 14.58
CA GLY A 137 -12.09 -4.97 15.89
C GLY A 137 -11.59 -3.66 16.51
N ASN A 138 -11.50 -2.57 15.75
CA ASN A 138 -10.87 -1.33 16.21
C ASN A 138 -11.73 -0.08 15.95
N PRO A 139 -12.60 0.31 16.90
CA PRO A 139 -13.52 1.45 16.73
C PRO A 139 -12.82 2.82 16.64
N LYS A 140 -11.51 2.90 16.93
CA LYS A 140 -10.73 4.14 16.82
C LYS A 140 -9.91 4.21 15.54
N LEU A 141 -9.95 3.17 14.70
CA LEU A 141 -9.10 3.09 13.52
C LEU A 141 -9.35 4.27 12.57
N SER A 142 -10.59 4.69 12.36
CA SER A 142 -10.90 5.84 11.49
C SER A 142 -10.31 7.15 12.01
N GLU A 143 -10.29 7.38 13.33
CA GLU A 143 -9.66 8.55 13.95
C GLU A 143 -8.14 8.50 13.78
N LEU A 144 -7.53 7.34 14.03
CA LEU A 144 -6.09 7.14 13.88
C LEU A 144 -5.64 7.31 12.43
N LEU A 145 -6.40 6.77 11.47
CA LEU A 145 -6.12 6.96 10.04
C LEU A 145 -6.20 8.44 9.66
N HIS A 146 -7.20 9.16 10.16
CA HIS A 146 -7.34 10.59 9.92
C HIS A 146 -6.13 11.36 10.44
N ASP A 147 -5.75 11.16 11.70
CA ASP A 147 -4.59 11.80 12.33
C ASP A 147 -3.30 11.49 11.56
N THR A 148 -3.08 10.22 11.23
CA THR A 148 -1.88 9.75 10.51
C THR A 148 -1.80 10.37 9.11
N PHE A 149 -2.93 10.50 8.41
CA PHE A 149 -2.98 11.09 7.07
C PHE A 149 -2.74 12.60 7.10
N SER A 150 -3.28 13.33 8.09
CA SER A 150 -3.00 14.76 8.25
C SER A 150 -1.52 15.04 8.51
N MET A 151 -0.83 14.19 9.27
CA MET A 151 0.61 14.34 9.51
C MET A 151 1.48 14.08 8.26
N ALA A 152 0.95 13.34 7.28
CA ALA A 152 1.65 13.09 6.01
C ALA A 152 1.73 14.34 5.11
N GLU A 153 0.87 15.34 5.33
CA GLU A 153 0.83 16.59 4.53
C GLU A 153 1.86 17.63 4.97
N GLU A 154 2.40 17.53 6.20
CA GLU A 154 3.31 18.53 6.77
C GLU A 154 4.80 18.28 6.47
N LYS A 155 5.15 17.19 5.76
CA LYS A 155 6.53 16.76 5.47
C LYS A 155 6.82 16.68 3.98
#